data_AF-A0A936SMM0-F1
#
_entry.id   AF-A0A936SMM0-F1
#
_cell.length_a   1.000
_cell.length_b   1.000
_cell.length_c   1.000
_cell.angle_alpha   90.00
_cell.angle_beta   90.00
_cell.angle_gamma   90.00
#
_symmetry.space_group_name_H-M   'P 1'
#
loop_
_entity.id
_entity.type
_entity.pdbx_description
1 polymer ?
#
loop_
_entity_poly.entity_id
_entity_poly.type
_entity_poly.pdbx_seq_one_letter_code
_entity_poly.pdbx_strand_id
1 'polypeptide(L)'
;MKDDYENELQDYDAILVPGGFGKRGIGGMLRAIKYARRSGTPYFGICLGMQTACIEFARNVCGLRDADSTEFNEETPFPIIFKLRDLVDVEELGGTMRLGEWACELKQDTLAREVYHGASEIGERHRHRFEFNPEFREALEREGLVFSGISPDGKFIEIVELPRTTHPHFIACQFHPEYKSKPLDAHPLFTAFVAAAWGQPREERKSRARCFSRSHNGSC
;
A
#
# COMPACT_ATOMS: atom_id res chain seq x y z
N MET A 1 -12.04 14.51 -10.47
CA MET A 1 -12.89 13.98 -9.39
C MET A 1 -13.22 15.18 -8.51
N LYS A 2 -14.50 15.47 -8.29
CA LYS A 2 -14.96 16.61 -7.48
C LYS A 2 -14.54 16.40 -6.02
N ASP A 3 -14.63 17.45 -5.19
CA ASP A 3 -14.32 17.38 -3.75
C ASP A 3 -15.21 16.40 -2.96
N ASP A 4 -16.19 15.77 -3.62
CA ASP A 4 -17.19 14.86 -3.04
C ASP A 4 -16.83 13.36 -3.15
N TYR A 5 -15.55 13.03 -3.38
CA TYR A 5 -15.12 11.65 -3.58
C TYR A 5 -15.42 10.71 -2.39
N GLU A 6 -15.52 11.25 -1.18
CA GLU A 6 -15.88 10.45 0.00
C GLU A 6 -17.31 9.93 -0.10
N ASN A 7 -18.24 10.73 -0.63
CA ASN A 7 -19.61 10.29 -0.85
C ASN A 7 -19.73 9.27 -1.97
N GLU A 8 -18.89 9.36 -3.01
CA GLU A 8 -18.82 8.34 -4.06
C GLU A 8 -18.29 7.01 -3.53
N LEU A 9 -17.32 7.04 -2.60
CA LEU A 9 -16.66 5.84 -2.07
C LEU A 9 -17.42 5.14 -0.94
N GLN A 10 -18.36 5.81 -0.27
CA GLN A 10 -19.02 5.29 0.93
C GLN A 10 -19.87 4.03 0.73
N ASP A 11 -20.30 3.77 -0.49
CA ASP A 11 -21.15 2.63 -0.81
C ASP A 11 -20.37 1.39 -1.24
N TYR A 12 -19.04 1.49 -1.33
CA TYR A 12 -18.15 0.37 -1.64
C TYR A 12 -17.64 -0.32 -0.37
N ASP A 13 -17.66 -1.65 -0.39
CA ASP A 13 -17.27 -2.46 0.76
C ASP A 13 -15.75 -2.57 0.94
N ALA A 14 -14.98 -2.34 -0.11
CA ALA A 14 -13.53 -2.42 -0.11
C ALA A 14 -12.95 -1.63 -1.29
N ILE A 15 -11.68 -1.22 -1.18
CA ILE A 15 -10.96 -0.46 -2.19
C ILE A 15 -9.70 -1.21 -2.60
N LEU A 16 -9.57 -1.45 -3.89
CA LEU A 16 -8.36 -1.99 -4.50
C LEU A 16 -7.71 -0.92 -5.39
N VAL A 17 -6.41 -0.68 -5.19
CA VAL A 17 -5.61 0.16 -6.10
C VAL A 17 -4.62 -0.73 -6.83
N PRO A 18 -4.78 -0.92 -8.15
CA PRO A 18 -3.95 -1.85 -8.92
C PRO A 18 -2.59 -1.22 -9.26
N GLY A 19 -1.75 -2.01 -9.94
CA GLY A 19 -0.56 -1.50 -10.61
C GLY A 19 -0.89 -0.48 -11.70
N GLY A 20 0.10 0.34 -12.07
CA GLY A 20 -0.03 1.35 -13.10
C GLY A 20 1.32 2.02 -13.39
N PHE A 21 1.33 2.98 -14.31
CA PHE A 21 2.52 3.73 -14.70
C PHE A 21 2.19 5.20 -14.98
N GLY A 22 3.12 6.08 -14.62
CA GLY A 22 3.05 7.51 -14.85
C GLY A 22 2.04 8.25 -13.94
N LYS A 23 2.07 9.58 -14.02
CA LYS A 23 1.36 10.48 -13.09
C LYS A 23 -0.18 10.51 -13.21
N ARG A 24 -0.75 9.90 -14.25
CA ARG A 24 -2.19 10.04 -14.54
C ARG A 24 -2.99 9.23 -13.52
N GLY A 25 -3.89 9.88 -12.79
CA GLY A 25 -4.78 9.21 -11.82
C GLY A 25 -4.22 9.12 -10.40
N ILE A 26 -2.94 9.45 -10.16
CA ILE A 26 -2.31 9.39 -8.84
C ILE A 26 -3.08 10.18 -7.77
N GLY A 27 -3.50 11.41 -8.07
CA GLY A 27 -4.30 12.19 -7.14
C GLY A 27 -5.65 11.53 -6.76
N GLY A 28 -6.22 10.72 -7.65
CA GLY A 28 -7.42 9.93 -7.35
C GLY A 28 -7.12 8.73 -6.44
N MET A 29 -6.03 8.01 -6.73
CA MET A 29 -5.55 6.90 -5.90
C MET A 29 -5.25 7.37 -4.47
N LEU A 30 -4.50 8.46 -4.31
CA LEU A 30 -4.18 9.02 -2.99
C LEU A 30 -5.43 9.38 -2.18
N ARG A 31 -6.48 9.92 -2.84
CA ARG A 31 -7.77 10.20 -2.17
C ARG A 31 -8.51 8.93 -1.76
N ALA A 32 -8.54 7.91 -2.62
CA ALA A 32 -9.16 6.63 -2.30
C ALA A 32 -8.44 5.90 -1.15
N ILE A 33 -7.11 5.94 -1.12
CA ILE A 33 -6.29 5.38 -0.04
C ILE A 33 -6.55 6.12 1.27
N LYS A 34 -6.54 7.47 1.25
CA LYS A 34 -6.85 8.28 2.42
C LYS A 34 -8.24 7.98 2.97
N TYR A 35 -9.22 7.82 2.09
CA TYR A 35 -10.58 7.42 2.47
C TYR A 35 -10.58 6.04 3.13
N ALA A 36 -9.95 5.04 2.51
CA ALA A 36 -9.88 3.68 3.03
C ALA A 36 -9.27 3.66 4.45
N ARG A 37 -8.06 4.24 4.58
CA ARG A 37 -7.32 4.32 5.84
C ARG A 37 -8.11 4.98 6.97
N ARG A 38 -8.84 6.06 6.68
CA ARG A 38 -9.58 6.82 7.70
C ARG A 38 -10.94 6.19 8.06
N SER A 39 -11.62 5.60 7.09
CA SER A 39 -12.94 4.99 7.29
C SER A 39 -12.86 3.58 7.86
N GLY A 40 -11.71 2.91 7.74
CA GLY A 40 -11.58 1.49 8.05
C GLY A 40 -12.04 0.59 6.90
N THR A 41 -12.38 1.14 5.74
CA THR A 41 -12.75 0.34 4.56
C THR A 41 -11.56 -0.51 4.13
N PRO A 42 -11.72 -1.85 4.02
CA PRO A 42 -10.68 -2.76 3.57
C PRO A 42 -9.93 -2.24 2.34
N TYR A 43 -8.61 -2.25 2.41
CA TYR A 43 -7.72 -1.76 1.37
C TYR A 43 -6.77 -2.85 0.88
N PHE A 44 -6.62 -2.95 -0.44
CA PHE A 44 -5.56 -3.74 -1.06
C PHE A 44 -4.84 -2.95 -2.15
N GLY A 45 -3.55 -2.67 -1.94
CA GLY A 45 -2.69 -2.03 -2.94
C GLY A 45 -1.76 -3.02 -3.65
N ILE A 46 -1.66 -2.92 -4.98
CA ILE A 46 -0.78 -3.77 -5.80
C ILE A 46 0.22 -2.90 -6.55
N CYS A 47 1.51 -3.17 -6.41
CA CYS A 47 2.60 -2.46 -7.10
C CYS A 47 2.49 -0.94 -6.88
N LEU A 48 2.04 -0.18 -7.87
CA LEU A 48 1.75 1.25 -7.72
C LEU A 48 0.77 1.56 -6.55
N GLY A 49 -0.15 0.65 -6.24
CA GLY A 49 -1.02 0.77 -5.07
C GLY A 49 -0.28 0.73 -3.74
N MET A 50 0.81 -0.03 -3.62
CA MET A 50 1.68 0.01 -2.44
C MET A 50 2.47 1.32 -2.40
N GLN A 51 3.05 1.71 -3.52
CA GLN A 51 3.84 2.94 -3.65
C GLN A 51 3.02 4.18 -3.23
N THR A 52 1.81 4.30 -3.77
CA THR A 52 0.90 5.40 -3.43
C THR A 52 0.34 5.31 -2.02
N ALA A 53 0.26 4.12 -1.42
CA ALA A 53 -0.10 3.97 -0.01
C ALA A 53 0.98 4.52 0.93
N CYS A 54 2.26 4.23 0.65
CA CYS A 54 3.38 4.82 1.39
C CYS A 54 3.41 6.34 1.26
N ILE A 55 3.17 6.87 0.05
CA ILE A 55 3.09 8.32 -0.19
C ILE A 55 1.91 8.95 0.59
N GLU A 56 0.71 8.36 0.54
CA GLU A 56 -0.44 8.87 1.30
C GLU A 56 -0.15 8.90 2.80
N PHE A 57 0.43 7.84 3.33
CA PHE A 57 0.76 7.73 4.75
C PHE A 57 1.83 8.76 5.16
N ALA A 58 2.88 8.91 4.36
CA ALA A 58 3.92 9.91 4.58
C ALA A 58 3.34 11.34 4.64
N ARG A 59 2.47 11.68 3.69
CA ARG A 59 1.84 13.02 3.60
C ARG A 59 0.88 13.29 4.76
N ASN A 60 0.02 12.33 5.09
CA ASN A 60 -1.14 12.57 5.94
C ASN A 60 -0.98 12.09 7.39
N VAL A 61 0.01 11.23 7.67
CA VAL A 61 0.29 10.73 9.02
C VAL A 61 1.64 11.25 9.50
N CYS A 62 2.70 11.10 8.70
CA CYS A 62 4.06 11.50 9.09
C CYS A 62 4.35 12.99 8.93
N GLY A 63 3.41 13.78 8.37
CA GLY A 63 3.59 15.22 8.15
C GLY A 63 4.53 15.60 7.00
N LEU A 64 4.99 14.64 6.19
CA LEU A 64 5.85 14.85 5.03
C LEU A 64 5.02 15.32 3.83
N ARG A 65 4.47 16.53 3.91
CA ARG A 65 3.40 17.03 3.01
C ARG A 65 3.73 16.93 1.52
N ASP A 66 5.00 17.14 1.15
CA ASP A 66 5.47 17.13 -0.24
C ASP A 66 6.07 15.78 -0.69
N ALA A 67 5.92 14.74 0.13
CA ALA A 67 6.41 13.39 -0.17
C ALA A 67 5.85 12.84 -1.48
N ASP A 68 6.68 12.31 -2.36
CA ASP A 68 6.22 11.79 -3.65
C ASP A 68 7.10 10.65 -4.17
N SER A 69 6.74 10.14 -5.35
CA SER A 69 7.61 9.30 -6.17
C SER A 69 8.45 10.18 -7.11
N THR A 70 9.72 9.84 -7.30
CA THR A 70 10.53 10.45 -8.37
C THR A 70 10.04 10.09 -9.76
N GLU A 71 9.08 9.16 -9.91
CA GLU A 71 8.35 8.96 -11.17
C GLU A 71 7.45 10.15 -11.52
N PHE A 72 6.86 10.81 -10.52
CA PHE A 72 5.83 11.83 -10.70
C PHE A 72 6.35 13.24 -10.46
N ASN A 73 7.27 13.37 -9.51
CA ASN A 73 7.90 14.62 -9.13
C ASN A 73 9.37 14.36 -8.77
N GLU A 74 10.29 14.59 -9.72
CA GLU A 74 11.73 14.41 -9.49
C GLU A 74 12.30 15.42 -8.47
N GLU A 75 11.59 16.53 -8.20
CA GLU A 75 12.03 17.60 -7.30
C GLU A 75 11.46 17.47 -5.87
N THR A 76 10.77 16.38 -5.55
CA THR A 76 10.22 16.19 -4.19
C THR A 76 11.35 16.20 -3.14
N PRO A 77 11.21 16.95 -2.03
CA PRO A 77 12.17 16.89 -0.94
C PRO A 77 12.07 15.57 -0.15
N PHE A 78 11.00 14.79 -0.32
CA PHE A 78 10.82 13.51 0.36
C PHE A 78 10.49 12.40 -0.67
N PRO A 79 11.50 11.87 -1.37
CA PRO A 79 11.31 10.81 -2.38
C PRO A 79 11.03 9.47 -1.70
N ILE A 80 9.77 9.25 -1.29
CA ILE A 80 9.33 8.00 -0.65
C ILE A 80 9.52 6.82 -1.58
N ILE A 81 9.30 7.05 -2.89
CA ILE A 81 9.45 6.05 -3.94
C ILE A 81 10.46 6.59 -4.97
N PHE A 82 11.42 5.77 -5.38
CA PHE A 82 12.53 6.21 -6.22
C PHE A 82 13.03 5.11 -7.16
N LYS A 83 13.82 5.46 -8.19
CA LYS A 83 14.22 4.50 -9.23
C LYS A 83 15.16 3.46 -8.63
N LEU A 84 14.94 2.19 -8.94
CA LEU A 84 15.73 1.05 -8.44
C LEU A 84 17.24 1.25 -8.65
N ARG A 85 17.65 1.77 -9.81
CA ARG A 85 19.06 2.03 -10.13
C ARG A 85 19.75 3.01 -9.18
N ASP A 86 18.96 3.83 -8.47
CA ASP A 86 19.48 4.77 -7.49
C ASP A 86 19.70 4.07 -6.12
N LEU A 87 19.17 2.85 -5.95
CA LEU A 87 19.36 1.97 -4.79
C LEU A 87 20.42 0.87 -5.04
N VAL A 88 20.58 0.43 -6.28
CA VAL A 88 21.56 -0.59 -6.67
C VAL A 88 22.64 0.04 -7.56
N ASP A 89 23.91 -0.09 -7.18
CA ASP A 89 25.08 0.36 -7.96
C ASP A 89 25.26 -0.50 -9.23
N VAL A 90 24.26 -0.52 -10.11
CA VAL A 90 24.23 -1.34 -11.32
C VAL A 90 23.83 -0.46 -12.51
N GLU A 91 24.82 -0.10 -13.32
CA GLU A 91 24.65 0.69 -14.56
C GLU A 91 24.13 -0.13 -15.75
N GLU A 92 24.01 -1.46 -15.65
CA GLU A 92 23.56 -2.28 -16.77
C GLU A 92 22.08 -2.05 -17.12
N LEU A 93 21.77 -2.04 -18.42
CA LEU A 93 20.43 -1.87 -18.99
C LEU A 93 19.36 -2.82 -18.39
N GLY A 94 19.77 -3.96 -17.82
CA GLY A 94 18.93 -4.92 -17.10
C GLY A 94 18.67 -4.59 -15.61
N GLY A 95 19.50 -3.80 -14.95
CA GLY A 95 19.34 -3.35 -13.55
C GLY A 95 18.24 -2.30 -13.34
N THR A 96 17.54 -1.94 -14.42
CA THR A 96 16.53 -0.88 -14.45
C THR A 96 15.11 -1.36 -14.14
N MET A 97 14.90 -2.66 -13.91
CA MET A 97 13.58 -3.26 -13.65
C MET A 97 13.71 -4.56 -12.83
N ARG A 98 12.92 -4.67 -11.77
CA ARG A 98 12.74 -5.93 -11.05
C ARG A 98 11.69 -6.77 -11.75
N LEU A 99 12.11 -7.93 -12.28
CA LEU A 99 11.29 -8.80 -13.10
C LEU A 99 11.42 -10.25 -12.63
N GLY A 100 10.33 -11.00 -12.65
CA GLY A 100 10.34 -12.43 -12.32
C GLY A 100 9.98 -12.69 -10.87
N GLU A 101 10.29 -13.89 -10.38
CA GLU A 101 9.98 -14.31 -9.01
C GLU A 101 11.10 -13.93 -8.04
N TRP A 102 10.74 -13.35 -6.90
CA TRP A 102 11.66 -12.89 -5.86
C TRP A 102 11.17 -13.33 -4.48
N ALA A 103 12.11 -13.65 -3.59
CA ALA A 103 11.81 -14.02 -2.22
C ALA A 103 11.39 -12.80 -1.38
N CYS A 104 10.47 -13.03 -0.45
CA CYS A 104 9.97 -12.05 0.51
C CYS A 104 9.84 -12.73 1.88
N GLU A 105 10.61 -12.27 2.85
CA GLU A 105 10.52 -12.69 4.25
C GLU A 105 9.36 -11.99 4.93
N LEU A 106 8.51 -12.75 5.62
CA LEU A 106 7.32 -12.25 6.29
C LEU A 106 7.54 -12.10 7.79
N LYS A 107 7.33 -10.89 8.30
CA LYS A 107 7.44 -10.57 9.73
C LYS A 107 6.38 -11.33 10.54
N GLN A 108 6.77 -11.85 11.71
CA GLN A 108 5.85 -12.51 12.64
C GLN A 108 4.74 -11.55 13.10
N ASP A 109 3.60 -12.12 13.51
CA ASP A 109 2.45 -11.39 14.06
C ASP A 109 1.88 -10.29 13.14
N THR A 110 1.96 -10.50 11.82
CA THR A 110 1.41 -9.61 10.78
C THR A 110 0.22 -10.21 10.06
N LEU A 111 -0.63 -9.35 9.50
CA LEU A 111 -1.72 -9.77 8.61
C LEU A 111 -1.16 -10.52 7.40
N ALA A 112 -0.06 -10.04 6.80
CA ALA A 112 0.60 -10.73 5.70
C ALA A 112 0.95 -12.19 6.07
N ARG A 113 1.57 -12.41 7.23
CA ARG A 113 1.92 -13.75 7.73
C ARG A 113 0.70 -14.64 7.93
N GLU A 114 -0.39 -14.08 8.44
CA GLU A 114 -1.68 -14.78 8.61
C GLU A 114 -2.28 -15.19 7.26
N VAL A 115 -2.32 -14.26 6.29
CA VAL A 115 -2.83 -14.49 4.93
C VAL A 115 -2.05 -15.59 4.21
N TYR A 116 -0.74 -15.65 4.40
CA TYR A 116 0.12 -16.72 3.87
C TYR A 116 0.25 -17.93 4.81
N HIS A 117 -0.74 -18.18 5.66
CA HIS A 117 -0.87 -19.38 6.49
C HIS A 117 0.36 -19.68 7.37
N GLY A 118 1.03 -18.64 7.87
CA GLY A 118 2.18 -18.75 8.76
C GLY A 118 3.54 -18.90 8.08
N ALA A 119 3.61 -18.89 6.75
CA ALA A 119 4.87 -19.01 5.99
C ALA A 119 5.87 -17.90 6.36
N SER A 120 7.13 -18.26 6.67
CA SER A 120 8.19 -17.26 6.95
C SER A 120 8.76 -16.58 5.73
N GLU A 121 8.66 -17.23 4.59
CA GLU A 121 9.17 -16.75 3.32
C GLU A 121 8.19 -17.16 2.23
N ILE A 122 8.00 -16.29 1.24
CA ILE A 122 7.20 -16.51 0.05
C ILE A 122 7.99 -16.09 -1.19
N GLY A 123 7.64 -16.63 -2.36
CA GLY A 123 8.18 -16.19 -3.65
C GLY A 123 7.09 -15.51 -4.48
N GLU A 124 7.28 -14.25 -4.89
CA GLU A 124 6.26 -13.47 -5.60
C GLU A 124 6.78 -12.79 -6.86
N ARG A 125 5.89 -12.49 -7.81
CA ARG A 125 6.29 -12.02 -9.15
C ARG A 125 6.28 -10.50 -9.26
N HIS A 126 7.39 -9.94 -9.70
CA HIS A 126 7.59 -8.49 -9.87
C HIS A 126 7.67 -8.09 -11.33
N ARG A 127 7.27 -6.84 -11.60
CA ARG A 127 7.42 -6.15 -12.88
C ARG A 127 7.36 -4.63 -12.68
N HIS A 128 8.36 -4.06 -12.03
CA HIS A 128 8.39 -2.63 -11.71
C HIS A 128 9.83 -2.09 -11.71
N ARG A 129 9.99 -0.76 -11.62
CA ARG A 129 11.30 -0.08 -11.71
C ARG A 129 11.60 0.86 -10.53
N PHE A 130 10.65 0.97 -9.61
CA PHE A 130 10.68 1.96 -8.54
C PHE A 130 10.50 1.22 -7.21
N GLU A 131 11.29 1.60 -6.22
CA GLU A 131 11.30 0.98 -4.90
C GLU A 131 10.99 2.00 -3.82
N PHE A 132 10.67 1.51 -2.62
CA PHE A 132 10.61 2.34 -1.43
C PHE A 132 12.00 2.81 -1.03
N ASN A 133 12.15 4.10 -0.71
CA ASN A 133 13.41 4.66 -0.22
C ASN A 133 13.64 4.29 1.27
N PRO A 134 14.66 3.46 1.59
CA PRO A 134 14.91 3.00 2.95
C PRO A 134 15.13 4.13 3.97
N GLU A 135 15.58 5.32 3.55
CA GLU A 135 15.77 6.49 4.42
C GLU A 135 14.49 6.90 5.17
N PHE A 136 13.32 6.64 4.57
CA PHE A 136 12.03 6.99 5.16
C PHE A 136 11.41 5.86 5.99
N ARG A 137 12.05 4.68 6.04
CA ARG A 137 11.49 3.51 6.75
C ARG A 137 11.22 3.83 8.21
N GLU A 138 12.22 4.32 8.93
CA GLU A 138 12.11 4.58 10.36
C GLU A 138 11.03 5.61 10.69
N ALA A 139 10.92 6.67 9.85
CA ALA A 139 9.91 7.71 10.02
C ALA A 139 8.48 7.14 9.89
N LEU A 140 8.25 6.26 8.92
CA LEU A 140 6.95 5.65 8.70
C LEU A 140 6.64 4.55 9.72
N GLU A 141 7.62 3.74 10.13
CA GLU A 141 7.48 2.73 11.19
C GLU A 141 7.10 3.36 12.53
N ARG A 142 7.71 4.49 12.87
CA ARG A 142 7.45 5.22 14.13
C ARG A 142 6.00 5.68 14.26
N GLU A 143 5.38 6.05 13.14
CA GLU A 143 3.97 6.46 13.07
C GLU A 143 3.01 5.27 12.88
N GLY A 144 3.53 4.04 12.86
CA GLY A 144 2.74 2.81 12.92
C GLY A 144 2.52 2.10 11.59
N LEU A 145 3.19 2.48 10.50
CA LEU A 145 3.20 1.66 9.28
C LEU A 145 4.07 0.42 9.51
N VAL A 146 3.54 -0.77 9.22
CA VAL A 146 4.26 -2.02 9.39
C VAL A 146 4.81 -2.47 8.05
N PHE A 147 6.13 -2.65 7.98
CA PHE A 147 6.81 -3.27 6.85
C PHE A 147 6.81 -4.78 7.08
N SER A 148 5.75 -5.45 6.62
CA SER A 148 5.46 -6.86 6.94
C SER A 148 6.12 -7.86 6.00
N GLY A 149 6.60 -7.40 4.84
CA GLY A 149 7.36 -8.20 3.89
C GLY A 149 8.61 -7.45 3.42
N ILE A 150 9.77 -8.10 3.48
CA ILE A 150 11.05 -7.54 3.04
C ILE A 150 11.85 -8.56 2.23
N SER A 151 12.72 -8.12 1.32
CA SER A 151 13.65 -9.05 0.66
C SER A 151 14.63 -9.65 1.68
N PRO A 152 15.15 -10.88 1.47
CA PRO A 152 16.09 -11.50 2.41
C PRO A 152 17.38 -10.71 2.67
N ASP A 153 17.81 -9.89 1.71
CA ASP A 153 18.95 -8.98 1.88
C ASP A 153 18.58 -7.66 2.58
N GLY A 154 17.31 -7.49 2.96
CA GLY A 154 16.77 -6.33 3.68
C GLY A 154 16.65 -5.06 2.86
N LYS A 155 16.97 -5.09 1.56
CA LYS A 155 17.02 -3.89 0.70
C LYS A 155 15.66 -3.42 0.23
N PHE A 156 14.77 -4.36 -0.07
CA PHE A 156 13.50 -4.06 -0.70
C PHE A 156 12.35 -4.28 0.27
N ILE A 157 11.39 -3.36 0.21
CA ILE A 157 10.13 -3.48 0.91
C ILE A 157 9.12 -4.10 -0.04
N GLU A 158 8.55 -5.23 0.39
CA GLU A 158 7.67 -6.04 -0.44
C GLU A 158 6.21 -5.93 -0.05
N ILE A 159 5.95 -5.78 1.25
CA ILE A 159 4.59 -5.66 1.80
C ILE A 159 4.60 -4.62 2.91
N VAL A 160 3.61 -3.72 2.87
CA VAL A 160 3.27 -2.82 3.97
C VAL A 160 1.83 -3.04 4.42
N GLU A 161 1.57 -2.83 5.70
CA GLU A 161 0.25 -2.94 6.29
C GLU A 161 0.06 -1.99 7.47
N LEU A 162 -1.19 -1.80 7.90
CA LEU A 162 -1.48 -1.17 9.18
C LEU A 162 -1.82 -2.24 10.22
N PRO A 163 -1.45 -2.04 11.49
CA PRO A 163 -1.84 -2.95 12.57
C PRO A 163 -3.36 -3.15 12.61
N ARG A 164 -3.79 -4.37 12.88
CA ARG A 164 -5.23 -4.72 12.97
C ARG A 164 -5.99 -3.92 14.03
N THR A 165 -5.29 -3.44 15.07
CA THR A 165 -5.83 -2.54 16.10
C THR A 165 -6.16 -1.15 15.54
N THR A 166 -5.47 -0.73 14.49
CA THR A 166 -5.65 0.57 13.82
C THR A 166 -6.60 0.46 12.63
N HIS A 167 -6.45 -0.55 11.78
CA HIS A 167 -7.26 -0.74 10.59
C HIS A 167 -7.61 -2.22 10.40
N PRO A 168 -8.88 -2.57 10.16
CA PRO A 168 -9.29 -3.98 10.16
C PRO A 168 -8.67 -4.82 9.04
N HIS A 169 -8.43 -4.21 7.87
CA HIS A 169 -7.71 -4.85 6.76
C HIS A 169 -7.06 -3.80 5.85
N PHE A 170 -5.79 -3.47 6.05
CA PHE A 170 -5.03 -2.59 5.17
C PHE A 170 -3.72 -3.26 4.83
N ILE A 171 -3.57 -3.73 3.60
CA ILE A 171 -2.36 -4.39 3.13
C ILE A 171 -2.05 -3.91 1.72
N ALA A 172 -0.77 -3.77 1.40
CA ALA A 172 -0.34 -3.46 0.06
C ALA A 172 0.99 -4.13 -0.24
N CYS A 173 1.17 -4.63 -1.45
CA CYS A 173 2.37 -5.33 -1.88
C CYS A 173 2.97 -4.73 -3.14
N GLN A 174 4.27 -4.90 -3.29
CA GLN A 174 5.04 -4.40 -4.43
C GLN A 174 4.97 -5.37 -5.64
N PHE A 175 4.76 -6.66 -5.39
CA PHE A 175 4.56 -7.70 -6.41
C PHE A 175 3.16 -7.66 -7.04
N HIS A 176 2.97 -8.54 -8.03
CA HIS A 176 1.74 -8.75 -8.78
C HIS A 176 1.12 -10.13 -8.45
N PRO A 177 0.33 -10.24 -7.37
CA PRO A 177 -0.31 -11.51 -6.97
C PRO A 177 -1.28 -12.04 -8.03
N GLU A 178 -1.78 -11.17 -8.92
CA GLU A 178 -2.58 -11.55 -10.08
C GLU A 178 -1.88 -12.53 -11.01
N TYR A 179 -0.54 -12.57 -11.04
CA TYR A 179 0.22 -13.50 -11.88
C TYR A 179 0.30 -14.93 -11.32
N LYS A 180 -0.03 -15.12 -10.05
CA LYS A 180 -0.04 -16.44 -9.39
C LYS A 180 -1.44 -16.93 -9.06
N SER A 181 -2.45 -16.07 -9.12
CA SER A 181 -3.85 -16.44 -8.92
C SER A 181 -4.38 -17.32 -10.06
N LYS A 182 -5.03 -18.43 -9.72
CA LYS A 182 -5.62 -19.39 -10.68
C LYS A 182 -7.11 -19.56 -10.43
N PRO A 183 -7.90 -20.03 -11.42
CA PRO A 183 -9.35 -20.22 -11.25
C PRO A 183 -9.75 -21.14 -10.10
N LEU A 184 -8.96 -22.19 -9.81
CA LEU A 184 -9.22 -23.16 -8.75
C LEU A 184 -8.35 -22.95 -7.50
N ASP A 185 -7.48 -21.95 -7.53
CA ASP A 185 -6.51 -21.66 -6.48
C ASP A 185 -6.24 -20.15 -6.49
N ALA A 186 -7.21 -19.42 -5.93
CA ALA A 186 -7.17 -17.97 -5.87
C ALA A 186 -6.05 -17.52 -4.93
N HIS A 187 -5.28 -16.52 -5.35
CA HIS A 187 -4.16 -16.05 -4.56
C HIS A 187 -4.62 -15.57 -3.17
N PRO A 188 -3.93 -15.93 -2.07
CA PRO A 188 -4.40 -15.70 -0.70
C PRO A 188 -4.72 -14.23 -0.38
N LEU A 189 -3.94 -13.28 -0.90
CA LEU A 189 -4.23 -11.84 -0.76
C LEU A 189 -5.60 -11.44 -1.33
N PHE A 190 -6.02 -11.98 -2.49
CA PHE A 190 -7.34 -11.67 -3.04
C PHE A 190 -8.45 -12.33 -2.21
N THR A 191 -8.27 -13.57 -1.80
CA THR A 191 -9.24 -14.29 -0.96
C THR A 191 -9.44 -13.56 0.37
N ALA A 192 -8.36 -13.13 1.01
CA ALA A 192 -8.39 -12.37 2.25
C ALA A 192 -9.05 -10.99 2.08
N PHE A 193 -8.76 -10.29 0.98
CA PHE A 193 -9.37 -9.00 0.66
C PHE A 193 -10.90 -9.11 0.47
N VAL A 194 -11.36 -10.11 -0.30
CA VAL A 194 -12.80 -10.36 -0.50
C VAL A 194 -13.47 -10.78 0.80
N ALA A 195 -12.83 -11.64 1.60
CA ALA A 195 -13.34 -12.02 2.92
C ALA A 195 -13.47 -10.81 3.85
N ALA A 196 -12.50 -9.89 3.85
CA ALA A 196 -12.56 -8.66 4.61
C ALA A 196 -13.68 -7.71 4.15
N ALA A 197 -13.94 -7.64 2.84
CA ALA A 197 -15.04 -6.89 2.27
C ALA A 197 -16.40 -7.44 2.73
N TRP A 198 -16.54 -8.76 2.75
CA TRP A 198 -17.76 -9.47 3.15
C TRP A 198 -18.02 -9.45 4.66
N GLY A 199 -16.97 -9.58 5.46
CA GLY A 199 -17.05 -9.74 6.92
C GLY A 199 -17.33 -8.46 7.71
N GLN A 200 -17.33 -7.28 7.07
CA GLN A 200 -17.57 -6.01 7.75
C GLN A 200 -18.96 -5.42 7.46
N PRO A 201 -19.81 -5.20 8.49
CA PRO A 201 -21.08 -4.51 8.34
C PRO A 201 -20.91 -3.08 7.79
N ARG A 202 -21.71 -2.70 6.77
CA ARG A 202 -21.67 -1.34 6.17
C ARG A 202 -21.89 -0.22 7.19
N GLU A 203 -22.76 -0.42 8.17
CA GLU A 203 -23.10 0.61 9.16
C GLU A 203 -21.95 0.95 10.11
N GLU A 204 -21.10 -0.02 10.46
CA GLU A 204 -19.91 0.22 11.30
C GLU A 204 -18.84 1.04 10.56
N ARG A 205 -18.74 0.88 9.23
CA ARG A 205 -17.86 1.70 8.38
C ARG A 205 -18.37 3.12 8.22
N LYS A 206 -19.68 3.28 7.96
CA LYS A 206 -20.32 4.60 7.84
C LYS A 206 -20.26 5.40 9.14
N SER A 207 -20.32 4.76 10.30
CA SER A 207 -20.19 5.46 11.59
C SER A 207 -18.76 5.97 11.81
N ARG A 208 -17.74 5.17 11.50
CA ARG A 208 -16.32 5.58 11.54
C ARG A 208 -16.04 6.73 10.57
N ALA A 209 -16.42 6.60 9.30
CA ALA A 209 -16.25 7.65 8.29
C ALA A 209 -16.92 8.98 8.72
N ARG A 210 -18.16 8.92 9.23
CA ARG A 210 -18.90 10.11 9.70
C ARG A 210 -18.27 10.75 10.94
N CYS A 211 -17.80 9.97 11.91
CA CYS A 211 -17.12 10.48 13.10
C CYS A 211 -15.86 11.28 12.71
N PHE A 212 -15.10 10.79 11.73
CA PHE A 212 -13.90 11.47 11.22
C PHE A 212 -14.17 12.71 10.37
N SER A 213 -15.27 12.76 9.60
CA SER A 213 -15.64 13.96 8.84
C SER A 213 -15.98 15.16 9.76
N ARG A 214 -16.54 14.89 10.94
CA ARG A 214 -16.96 15.93 11.90
C ARG A 214 -15.81 16.56 12.68
N SER A 215 -14.71 15.84 12.92
CA SER A 215 -13.55 16.39 13.63
C SER A 215 -12.75 17.41 12.82
N HIS A 216 -12.99 17.52 11.50
CA HIS A 216 -12.29 18.46 10.61
C HIS A 216 -13.10 19.73 10.28
N ASN A 217 -14.41 19.74 10.51
CA ASN A 217 -15.26 20.94 10.41
C ASN A 217 -15.42 21.68 11.76
N GLY A 218 -14.64 21.31 12.77
CA GLY A 218 -14.63 21.94 14.08
C GLY A 218 -13.76 23.19 14.10
N SER A 219 -14.34 24.31 13.68
CA SER A 219 -13.97 25.63 14.19
C SER A 219 -14.20 25.68 15.71
N CYS A 220 -13.15 26.03 16.46
CA CYS A 220 -13.26 26.99 17.55
C CYS A 220 -12.51 28.23 17.11
#